data_AF-A0A959LSA3-F1
#
_entry.id   AF-A0A959LSA3-F1
#
_cell.length_a   1.000
_cell.length_b   1.000
_cell.length_c   1.000
_cell.angle_alpha   90.00
_cell.angle_beta   90.00
_cell.angle_gamma   90.00
#
_symmetry.space_group_name_H-M   'P 1'
#
loop_
_entity.id
_entity.type
_entity.pdbx_description
1 polymer ?
#
loop_
_entity_poly.entity_id
_entity_poly.type
_entity_poly.pdbx_seq_one_letter_code
_entity_poly.pdbx_strand_id
1 'polypeptide(L)'
;MDLKKFSKKAAKNKPKLVKFLKKLDKIVPEGMDAVVKEVDEEIWKDIDCLECANCCKTMTPTYTKEDIKRISQHLRMTPKDFKNKWLYQDEKNKDWMNRSTPCQFLG
;
A
#
# COMPACT_ATOMS: atom_id res chain seq x y z
N MET A 1 16.58 -17.66 -4.67
CA MET A 1 17.17 -17.09 -3.44
C MET A 1 17.19 -18.17 -2.37
N ASP A 2 18.35 -18.49 -1.79
CA ASP A 2 18.44 -19.52 -0.73
C ASP A 2 18.00 -18.92 0.62
N LEU A 3 16.78 -19.24 1.02
CA LEU A 3 16.15 -18.72 2.23
C LEU A 3 16.85 -19.20 3.52
N LYS A 4 17.41 -20.42 3.53
CA LYS A 4 18.12 -20.99 4.69
C LYS A 4 19.47 -20.30 4.89
N LYS A 5 20.18 -20.03 3.80
CA LYS A 5 21.44 -19.28 3.85
C LYS A 5 21.20 -17.82 4.22
N PHE A 6 20.14 -17.21 3.70
CA PHE A 6 19.74 -15.85 4.06
C PHE A 6 19.38 -15.73 5.54
N SER A 7 18.58 -16.66 6.10
CA SER A 7 18.17 -16.60 7.51
C SER A 7 19.38 -16.69 8.46
N LYS A 8 20.35 -17.56 8.18
CA LYS A 8 21.60 -17.66 8.95
C LYS A 8 22.41 -16.36 8.88
N LYS A 9 22.51 -15.73 7.69
CA LYS A 9 23.19 -14.44 7.50
C LYS A 9 22.46 -13.29 8.23
N ALA A 10 21.13 -13.27 8.19
CA ALA A 10 20.31 -12.29 8.89
C ALA A 10 20.47 -12.41 10.41
N ALA A 11 20.39 -13.63 10.96
CA ALA A 11 20.61 -13.88 12.39
C ALA A 11 21.99 -13.40 12.86
N LYS A 12 23.04 -13.68 12.07
CA LYS A 12 24.40 -13.20 12.36
C LYS A 12 24.53 -11.67 12.35
N ASN A 13 23.80 -10.97 11.48
CA ASN A 13 23.85 -9.52 11.35
C ASN A 13 22.85 -8.77 12.23
N LYS A 14 21.84 -9.45 12.79
CA LYS A 14 20.80 -8.88 13.66
C LYS A 14 21.38 -7.99 14.78
N PRO A 15 22.43 -8.38 15.53
CA PRO A 15 22.97 -7.52 16.59
C PRO A 15 23.53 -6.19 16.08
N LYS A 16 24.19 -6.20 14.91
CA LYS A 16 24.72 -4.98 14.29
C LYS A 16 23.60 -4.05 13.85
N LEU A 17 22.55 -4.61 13.22
CA LEU A 17 21.37 -3.87 12.81
C LEU A 17 20.65 -3.26 14.01
N VAL A 18 20.41 -4.05 15.07
CA VAL A 18 19.77 -3.56 16.30
C VAL A 18 20.59 -2.42 16.93
N LYS A 19 21.92 -2.55 16.99
CA LYS A 19 22.79 -1.47 17.51
C LYS A 19 22.71 -0.21 16.66
N PHE A 20 22.56 -0.34 15.34
CA PHE A 20 22.36 0.78 14.43
C PHE A 20 20.99 1.45 14.63
N LEU A 21 19.90 0.67 14.65
CA LEU A 21 18.53 1.19 14.84
C LEU A 21 18.37 1.90 16.19
N LYS A 22 18.97 1.37 17.28
CA LYS A 22 18.99 2.05 18.59
C LYS A 22 19.66 3.42 18.58
N LYS A 23 20.49 3.74 17.57
CA LYS A 23 21.01 5.11 17.40
C LYS A 23 19.98 6.03 16.77
N LEU A 24 19.15 5.52 15.85
CA LEU A 24 18.05 6.26 15.24
C LEU A 24 17.01 6.62 16.29
N ASP A 25 16.72 5.71 17.23
CA ASP A 25 15.79 5.99 18.34
C ASP A 25 16.24 7.17 19.22
N LYS A 26 17.53 7.53 19.22
CA LYS A 26 18.05 8.71 19.94
C LYS A 26 18.02 9.98 19.10
N ILE A 27 17.94 9.84 17.78
CA ILE A 27 17.91 10.94 16.81
C ILE A 27 16.47 11.36 16.55
N VAL A 28 15.55 10.39 16.48
CA VAL A 28 14.12 10.63 16.33
C VAL A 28 13.65 11.32 17.62
N PRO A 29 13.23 12.59 17.57
CA PRO A 29 12.80 13.30 18.75
C PRO A 29 11.51 12.70 19.31
N GLU A 30 11.32 12.81 20.61
CA GLU A 30 10.04 12.50 21.25
C GLU A 30 8.96 13.44 20.66
N GLY A 31 7.83 12.87 20.21
CA GLY A 31 6.77 13.62 19.53
C GLY A 31 6.93 13.79 18.02
N MET A 32 7.89 13.13 17.38
CA MET A 32 8.05 13.15 15.90
C MET A 32 6.78 12.76 15.15
N ASP A 33 5.96 11.86 15.70
CA ASP A 33 4.69 11.43 15.11
C ASP A 33 3.69 12.58 14.99
N ALA A 34 3.64 13.48 15.97
CA ALA A 34 2.80 14.68 15.91
C ALA A 34 3.29 15.64 14.82
N VAL A 35 4.61 15.87 14.76
CA VAL A 35 5.24 16.70 13.73
C VAL A 35 4.98 16.14 12.33
N VAL A 36 5.14 14.83 12.15
CA VAL A 36 4.87 14.16 10.86
C VAL A 36 3.41 14.33 10.47
N LYS A 37 2.46 14.20 11.41
CA LYS A 37 1.04 14.42 11.14
C LYS A 37 0.74 15.84 10.68
N GLU A 38 1.28 16.84 11.37
CA GLU A 38 1.07 18.24 11.02
C GLU A 38 1.63 18.55 9.63
N VAL A 39 2.85 18.10 9.35
CA VAL A 39 3.51 18.29 8.05
C VAL A 39 2.81 17.51 6.93
N ASP A 40 2.32 16.29 7.20
CA ASP A 40 1.54 15.50 6.24
C ASP A 40 0.25 16.25 5.84
N GLU A 41 -0.50 16.76 6.82
CA GLU A 41 -1.70 17.56 6.57
C GLU A 41 -1.41 18.87 5.82
N GLU A 42 -0.24 19.49 6.03
CA GLU A 42 0.19 20.67 5.29
C GLU A 42 0.54 20.32 3.83
N ILE A 43 1.38 19.31 3.62
CA ILE A 43 1.87 18.93 2.29
C ILE A 43 0.73 18.43 1.38
N TRP A 44 -0.22 17.64 1.91
CA TRP A 44 -1.34 17.13 1.12
C TRP A 44 -2.35 18.22 0.69
N LYS A 45 -2.25 19.45 1.19
CA LYS A 45 -3.02 20.59 0.64
C LYS A 45 -2.49 21.03 -0.72
N ASP A 46 -1.19 20.86 -0.93
CA ASP A 46 -0.50 21.31 -2.15
C ASP A 46 -0.17 20.15 -3.10
N ILE A 47 -0.18 18.91 -2.62
CA ILE A 47 0.09 17.72 -3.44
C ILE A 47 -1.20 16.98 -3.76
N ASP A 48 -1.54 16.89 -5.04
CA ASP A 48 -2.52 15.95 -5.55
C ASP A 48 -1.82 14.82 -6.35
N CYS A 49 -1.88 13.59 -5.81
CA CYS A 49 -1.27 12.43 -6.46
C CYS A 49 -1.94 12.04 -7.79
N LEU A 50 -3.17 12.51 -8.03
CA LEU A 50 -3.91 12.29 -9.27
C LEU A 50 -3.42 13.17 -10.42
N GLU A 51 -2.66 14.24 -10.15
CA GLU A 51 -2.10 15.11 -11.20
C GLU A 51 -1.18 14.32 -12.14
N CYS A 52 -0.23 13.56 -11.57
CA CYS A 52 0.63 12.69 -12.37
C CYS A 52 0.04 11.28 -12.55
N ALA A 53 -0.63 10.76 -11.52
CA ALA A 53 -1.22 9.43 -11.46
C ALA A 53 -0.28 8.28 -11.92
N ASN A 54 1.05 8.44 -11.86
CA ASN A 54 2.00 7.47 -12.41
C ASN A 54 1.86 6.07 -11.77
N CYS A 55 1.61 6.03 -10.45
CA CYS A 55 1.33 4.80 -9.74
C CYS A 55 -0.01 4.20 -10.21
N CYS A 56 -1.08 4.98 -10.28
CA CYS A 56 -2.41 4.49 -10.70
C CYS A 56 -2.47 4.06 -12.18
N LYS A 57 -1.59 4.61 -13.03
CA LYS A 57 -1.48 4.26 -14.46
C LYS A 57 -0.79 2.92 -14.70
N THR A 58 0.08 2.50 -13.78
CA THR A 58 0.96 1.33 -13.99
C THR A 58 0.75 0.21 -12.97
N MET A 59 0.16 0.53 -11.82
CA MET A 59 -0.11 -0.39 -10.73
C MET A 59 -1.61 -0.56 -10.55
N THR A 60 -2.04 -1.76 -10.18
CA THR A 60 -3.40 -2.02 -9.69
C THR A 60 -3.37 -2.15 -8.17
N PRO A 61 -4.31 -1.52 -7.45
CA PRO A 61 -4.52 -1.85 -6.05
C PRO A 61 -5.09 -3.27 -5.93
N THR A 62 -4.86 -3.87 -4.77
CA THR A 62 -5.59 -5.06 -4.32
C THR A 62 -6.89 -4.62 -3.64
N TYR A 63 -7.98 -5.30 -3.93
CA TYR A 63 -9.29 -4.98 -3.36
C TYR A 63 -9.65 -5.93 -2.23
N THR A 64 -9.82 -5.39 -1.03
CA THR A 64 -10.34 -6.15 0.12
C THR A 64 -11.85 -6.39 0.00
N LYS A 65 -12.41 -7.25 0.85
CA LYS A 65 -13.87 -7.47 0.88
C LYS A 65 -14.60 -6.18 1.28
N GLU A 66 -13.99 -5.42 2.19
CA GLU A 66 -14.45 -4.14 2.71
C GLU A 66 -14.47 -3.08 1.60
N ASP A 67 -13.40 -3.00 0.80
CA ASP A 67 -13.33 -2.10 -0.35
C ASP A 67 -14.40 -2.42 -1.39
N ILE A 68 -14.55 -3.70 -1.76
CA ILE A 68 -15.55 -4.12 -2.73
C ILE A 68 -16.95 -3.76 -2.24
N LYS A 69 -17.24 -3.98 -0.95
CA LYS A 69 -18.53 -3.60 -0.35
C LYS A 69 -18.75 -2.09 -0.39
N ARG A 70 -17.79 -1.29 0.06
CA ARG A 70 -17.89 0.17 0.12
C ARG A 70 -18.03 0.79 -1.28
N ILE A 71 -17.22 0.34 -2.24
CA ILE A 71 -17.23 0.90 -3.60
C ILE A 71 -18.49 0.45 -4.36
N SER A 72 -18.90 -0.82 -4.26
CA SER A 72 -20.14 -1.27 -4.92
C SER A 72 -21.38 -0.54 -4.41
N GLN A 73 -21.45 -0.24 -3.10
CA GLN A 73 -22.50 0.60 -2.51
C GLN A 73 -22.47 2.03 -3.07
N HIS A 74 -21.28 2.65 -3.16
CA HIS A 74 -21.13 3.98 -3.74
C HIS A 74 -21.61 4.02 -5.20
N LEU A 75 -21.34 2.96 -5.97
CA LEU A 75 -21.75 2.81 -7.37
C LEU A 75 -23.17 2.22 -7.54
N ARG A 76 -23.92 2.07 -6.44
CA ARG A 76 -25.30 1.56 -6.41
C ARG A 76 -25.47 0.21 -7.13
N MET A 77 -24.53 -0.71 -6.92
CA MET A 77 -24.58 -2.07 -7.45
C MET A 77 -24.21 -3.13 -6.41
N THR A 78 -24.43 -4.41 -6.72
CA THR A 78 -24.05 -5.47 -5.78
C THR A 78 -22.54 -5.72 -5.80
N PRO A 79 -21.95 -6.21 -4.69
CA PRO A 79 -20.55 -6.64 -4.66
C PRO A 79 -20.21 -7.70 -5.71
N LYS A 80 -21.18 -8.55 -6.08
CA LYS A 80 -21.03 -9.58 -7.10
C LYS A 80 -20.90 -8.95 -8.48
N ASP A 81 -21.76 -8.00 -8.81
CA ASP A 81 -21.72 -7.31 -10.10
C ASP A 81 -20.45 -6.47 -10.23
N PHE A 82 -20.03 -5.80 -9.15
CA PHE A 82 -18.76 -5.07 -9.09
C PHE A 82 -17.57 -5.96 -9.44
N LYS A 83 -17.47 -7.12 -8.77
CA LYS A 83 -16.41 -8.11 -9.05
C LYS A 83 -16.45 -8.59 -10.48
N ASN A 84 -17.62 -9.01 -10.95
CA ASN A 84 -17.76 -9.55 -12.31
C ASN A 84 -17.37 -8.52 -13.37
N LYS A 85 -17.77 -7.26 -13.17
CA LYS A 85 -17.55 -6.18 -14.12
C LYS A 85 -16.09 -5.72 -14.18
N TRP A 86 -15.44 -5.57 -13.02
CA TRP A 86 -14.16 -4.85 -12.95
C TRP A 86 -12.99 -5.63 -12.37
N LEU A 87 -13.24 -6.73 -11.65
CA LEU A 87 -12.18 -7.45 -10.94
C LEU A 87 -11.98 -8.87 -11.45
N TYR A 88 -10.76 -9.35 -11.34
CA TYR A 88 -10.43 -10.77 -11.41
C TYR A 88 -9.69 -11.20 -10.14
N GLN A 89 -9.67 -12.50 -9.86
CA GLN A 89 -8.90 -13.03 -8.75
C GLN A 89 -7.56 -13.55 -9.29
N ASP A 90 -6.45 -13.01 -8.79
CA ASP A 90 -5.13 -13.44 -9.22
C ASP A 90 -4.84 -14.88 -8.75
N GLU A 91 -4.20 -15.66 -9.62
CA GLU A 91 -4.02 -17.08 -9.40
C GLU A 91 -3.01 -17.40 -8.29
N LYS A 92 -2.01 -16.53 -8.09
CA LYS A 92 -0.87 -16.76 -7.20
C LYS A 92 -1.16 -16.36 -5.77
N ASN A 93 -1.65 -15.14 -5.56
CA ASN A 93 -1.90 -14.58 -4.23
C ASN A 93 -3.39 -14.62 -3.82
N LYS A 94 -4.30 -14.97 -4.73
CA LYS A 94 -5.76 -14.99 -4.51
C LYS A 94 -6.36 -13.62 -4.19
N ASP A 95 -5.63 -12.56 -4.49
CA ASP A 95 -6.09 -11.18 -4.31
C ASP A 95 -7.04 -10.76 -5.45
N TRP A 96 -7.96 -9.85 -5.15
CA TRP A 96 -8.81 -9.23 -6.17
C TRP A 96 -8.09 -8.06 -6.82
N MET A 97 -7.93 -8.11 -8.14
CA MET A 97 -7.18 -7.16 -8.96
C MET A 97 -8.06 -6.57 -10.05
N ASN A 98 -7.74 -5.37 -10.55
CA ASN A 98 -8.47 -4.78 -11.67
C ASN A 98 -8.23 -5.54 -12.96
N ARG A 99 -9.29 -5.74 -13.76
CA ARG A 99 -9.19 -6.33 -15.11
C ARG A 99 -8.42 -5.45 -16.09
N SER A 100 -8.39 -4.14 -15.88
CA SER A 100 -7.69 -3.18 -16.74
C SER A 100 -6.69 -2.34 -15.95
N THR A 101 -5.60 -1.98 -16.62
CA THR A 101 -4.62 -1.00 -16.15
C THR A 101 -4.40 0.04 -17.26
N PRO A 102 -4.68 1.33 -17.03
CA PRO A 102 -5.15 1.93 -15.77
C PRO A 102 -6.53 1.43 -15.32
N CYS A 103 -6.79 1.55 -14.03
CA CYS A 103 -8.09 1.23 -13.41
C CYS A 103 -9.21 2.09 -14.02
N GLN A 104 -10.41 1.52 -14.21
CA GLN A 104 -11.61 2.24 -14.67
C GLN A 104 -12.04 3.45 -13.83
N PHE A 105 -11.50 3.60 -12.62
CA PHE A 105 -11.79 4.73 -11.72
C PHE A 105 -10.74 5.83 -11.80
N LEU A 106 -9.69 5.64 -12.61
CA LEU A 106 -8.73 6.68 -12.89
C LEU A 106 -9.21 7.49 -14.10
N GLY A 107 -10.02 8.52 -13.82
CA GLY A 107 -10.39 9.61 -14.74
C GLY A 107 -10.95 9.16 -16.08
#